data_AF-A0A2K4ZKE1-F1
#
_entry.id   AF-A0A2K4ZKE1-F1
#
_cell.length_a   1.000
_cell.length_b   1.000
_cell.length_c   1.000
_cell.angle_alpha   90.00
_cell.angle_beta   90.00
_cell.angle_gamma   90.00
#
_symmetry.space_group_name_H-M   'P 1'
#
loop_
_entity.id
_entity.type
_entity.pdbx_description
1 polymer ?
#
loop_
_entity_poly.entity_id
_entity_poly.type
_entity_poly.pdbx_seq_one_letter_code
_entity_poly.pdbx_strand_id
1 'polypeptide(L)'
;MEKDLIRLLRAEEIECRIAMVNEKGLSLLLYKDARVDQRILDETFGPFGWKRSHQCIDGNLYCTVEILDRESGEWVSKQDVGTTGYTEKEKSQASDSFKRACFNWGIGRELYSAPFIWIPAAKTSIQKKGDKYISNERFSVSAISFNDTREIVSLEITDSHGQVVYILQQSGSANQDGGRQKTEQRNEGVGQGKHKDKLSVREQEKAQAGRQEMGPRDGQKGSYPPDSQNGGNRKYGISGPQEIVLMAELNRTGVTLEEVLERYGIEDISRMTPGIYNKAIAALKQTKPKGRTSGTAA
;
A
#
# COMPACT_ATOMS: atom_id res chain seq x y z
N MET A 1 -4.44 -28.27 -0.85
CA MET A 1 -5.01 -26.96 -1.22
C MET A 1 -3.87 -26.16 -1.81
N GLU A 2 -3.87 -25.96 -3.12
CA GLU A 2 -2.91 -25.06 -3.77
C GLU A 2 -3.10 -23.67 -3.17
N LYS A 3 -2.11 -23.23 -2.39
CA LYS A 3 -2.00 -21.83 -1.99
C LYS A 3 -1.79 -21.03 -3.29
N ASP A 4 -2.56 -19.96 -3.45
CA ASP A 4 -2.37 -18.91 -4.45
C ASP A 4 -2.67 -19.27 -5.92
N LEU A 5 -3.85 -19.85 -6.18
CA LEU A 5 -4.36 -20.11 -7.54
C LEU A 5 -4.27 -18.89 -8.48
N ILE A 6 -4.52 -17.69 -7.97
CA ILE A 6 -4.41 -16.43 -8.73
C ILE A 6 -3.09 -15.73 -8.40
N ARG A 7 -2.26 -15.51 -9.43
CA ARG A 7 -0.97 -14.81 -9.31
C ARG A 7 -1.11 -13.34 -8.90
N LEU A 8 0.01 -12.75 -8.47
CA LEU A 8 0.14 -11.31 -8.22
C LEU A 8 0.31 -10.52 -9.53
N LEU A 9 0.01 -9.23 -9.48
CA LEU A 9 0.21 -8.25 -10.53
C LEU A 9 1.69 -8.02 -10.78
N ARG A 10 2.05 -7.92 -12.05
CA ARG A 10 3.39 -7.51 -12.49
C ARG A 10 3.49 -5.99 -12.49
N ALA A 11 4.71 -5.46 -12.43
CA ALA A 11 4.95 -4.01 -12.42
C ALA A 11 4.27 -3.30 -13.61
N GLU A 12 4.38 -3.87 -14.81
CA GLU A 12 3.79 -3.34 -16.04
C GLU A 12 2.25 -3.43 -16.10
N GLU A 13 1.62 -4.18 -15.19
CA GLU A 13 0.17 -4.30 -15.09
C GLU A 13 -0.45 -3.29 -14.10
N ILE A 14 0.40 -2.49 -13.43
CA ILE A 14 0.01 -1.49 -12.45
C ILE A 14 0.19 -0.09 -13.04
N GLU A 15 -0.91 0.65 -13.09
CA GLU A 15 -0.96 2.04 -13.50
C GLU A 15 -0.88 2.98 -12.29
N CYS A 16 -0.16 4.09 -12.46
CA CYS A 16 -0.07 5.18 -11.49
C CYS A 16 -0.98 6.33 -11.91
N ARG A 17 -1.91 6.73 -11.05
CA ARG A 17 -2.77 7.91 -11.26
C ARG A 17 -2.48 8.98 -10.22
N ILE A 18 -2.33 10.21 -10.69
CA ILE A 18 -2.30 11.39 -9.81
C ILE A 18 -3.67 11.52 -9.13
N ALA A 19 -3.66 11.46 -7.80
CA ALA A 19 -4.86 11.58 -6.98
C ALA A 19 -5.05 13.01 -6.46
N MET A 20 -3.96 13.63 -5.99
CA MET A 20 -3.95 15.01 -5.53
C MET A 20 -2.68 15.70 -6.03
N VAL A 21 -2.76 17.01 -6.25
CA VAL A 21 -1.62 17.85 -6.64
C VAL A 21 -1.75 19.22 -5.99
N ASN A 22 -0.65 19.73 -5.45
CA ASN A 22 -0.52 21.06 -4.87
C ASN A 22 0.89 21.62 -5.11
N GLU A 23 1.20 22.79 -4.56
CA GLU A 23 2.52 23.43 -4.72
C GLU A 23 3.69 22.61 -4.15
N LYS A 24 3.43 21.75 -3.17
CA LYS A 24 4.46 20.96 -2.47
C LYS A 24 4.74 19.62 -3.16
N GLY A 25 3.83 19.14 -4.00
CA GLY A 25 3.95 17.84 -4.64
C GLY A 25 2.63 17.26 -5.10
N LEU A 26 2.66 15.96 -5.38
CA LEU A 26 1.48 15.18 -5.76
C LEU A 26 1.47 13.81 -5.10
N SER A 27 0.28 13.23 -4.97
CA SER A 27 0.12 11.84 -4.53
C SER A 27 -0.30 10.94 -5.68
N LEU A 28 0.16 9.69 -5.64
CA LEU A 28 -0.21 8.66 -6.61
C LEU A 28 -1.09 7.59 -5.98
N LEU A 29 -2.03 7.08 -6.77
CA LEU A 29 -2.79 5.86 -6.51
C LEU A 29 -2.40 4.79 -7.53
N LEU A 30 -2.18 3.58 -7.05
CA LEU A 30 -1.95 2.41 -7.89
C LEU A 30 -3.29 1.76 -8.23
N TYR A 31 -3.47 1.42 -9.50
CA TYR A 31 -4.65 0.69 -9.98
C TYR A 31 -4.29 -0.16 -11.18
N LYS A 32 -5.22 -1.01 -11.62
CA LYS A 32 -5.09 -1.82 -12.84
C LYS A 32 -6.21 -1.53 -13.83
N ASP A 33 -5.94 -1.81 -15.10
CA ASP A 33 -6.95 -1.83 -16.16
C ASP A 33 -7.75 -3.15 -16.16
N ALA A 34 -8.97 -3.11 -16.70
CA ALA A 34 -9.84 -4.28 -16.82
C ALA A 34 -9.27 -5.38 -17.74
N ARG A 35 -8.34 -5.08 -18.64
CA ARG A 35 -7.67 -6.10 -19.47
C ARG A 35 -6.70 -6.96 -18.67
N VAL A 36 -6.17 -6.43 -17.58
CA VAL A 36 -5.33 -7.20 -16.66
C VAL A 36 -6.16 -8.29 -15.99
N ASP A 37 -7.37 -7.95 -15.53
CA ASP A 37 -8.29 -8.95 -14.98
C ASP A 37 -8.66 -10.04 -15.99
N GLN A 38 -9.01 -9.64 -17.22
CA GLN A 38 -9.34 -10.60 -18.29
C GLN A 38 -8.17 -11.57 -18.54
N ARG A 39 -6.95 -11.03 -18.65
CA ARG A 39 -5.75 -11.83 -18.86
C ARG A 39 -5.49 -12.79 -17.72
N ILE A 40 -5.60 -12.34 -16.47
CA ILE A 40 -5.39 -13.20 -15.29
C ILE A 40 -6.47 -14.28 -15.22
N LEU A 41 -7.73 -13.96 -15.54
CA LEU A 41 -8.81 -14.94 -15.60
C LEU A 41 -8.55 -15.99 -16.69
N ASP A 42 -8.14 -15.56 -17.89
CA ASP A 42 -7.79 -16.46 -19.00
C ASP A 42 -6.58 -17.33 -18.67
N GLU A 43 -5.52 -16.76 -18.09
CA GLU A 43 -4.31 -17.48 -17.67
C GLU A 43 -4.60 -18.51 -16.57
N THR A 44 -5.49 -18.19 -15.63
CA THR A 44 -5.75 -19.03 -14.45
C THR A 44 -6.82 -20.10 -14.71
N PHE A 45 -7.91 -19.73 -15.39
CA PHE A 45 -9.09 -20.59 -15.53
C PHE A 45 -9.28 -21.11 -16.97
N GLY A 46 -8.61 -20.49 -17.94
CA GLY A 46 -8.82 -20.67 -19.37
C GLY A 46 -9.97 -19.81 -19.90
N PRO A 47 -10.03 -19.56 -21.22
CA PRO A 47 -11.03 -18.68 -21.84
C PRO A 47 -12.48 -19.16 -21.68
N PHE A 48 -12.69 -20.45 -21.37
CA PHE A 48 -14.01 -21.03 -21.09
C PHE A 48 -14.25 -21.28 -19.59
N GLY A 49 -13.25 -21.06 -18.73
CA GLY A 49 -13.33 -21.32 -17.28
C GLY A 49 -13.92 -20.16 -16.48
N TRP A 50 -14.23 -19.04 -17.14
CA TRP A 50 -14.88 -17.89 -16.53
C TRP A 50 -15.87 -17.26 -17.50
N LYS A 51 -16.85 -16.54 -16.95
CA LYS A 51 -17.78 -15.71 -17.70
C LYS A 51 -18.17 -14.50 -16.87
N ARG A 52 -18.72 -13.47 -17.52
CA ARG A 52 -19.25 -12.29 -16.83
C ARG A 52 -20.62 -11.89 -17.37
N SER A 53 -21.42 -11.29 -16.51
CA SER A 53 -22.69 -10.65 -16.85
C SER A 53 -22.78 -9.28 -16.19
N HIS A 54 -23.66 -8.43 -16.71
CA HIS A 54 -23.99 -7.14 -16.11
C HIS A 54 -25.48 -7.07 -15.84
N GLN A 55 -25.83 -6.47 -14.70
CA GLN A 55 -27.21 -6.24 -14.30
C GLN A 55 -27.35 -4.81 -13.77
N CYS A 56 -28.43 -4.13 -14.17
CA CYS A 56 -28.80 -2.86 -13.58
C CYS A 56 -29.72 -3.11 -12.38
N ILE A 57 -29.32 -2.65 -11.20
CA ILE A 57 -30.09 -2.74 -9.95
C ILE A 57 -30.14 -1.33 -9.37
N ASP A 58 -31.35 -0.78 -9.22
CA ASP A 58 -31.60 0.59 -8.73
C ASP A 58 -30.76 1.68 -9.45
N GLY A 59 -30.64 1.54 -10.78
CA GLY A 59 -29.90 2.49 -11.61
C GLY A 59 -28.37 2.37 -11.54
N ASN A 60 -27.84 1.40 -10.78
CA ASN A 60 -26.42 1.11 -10.71
C ASN A 60 -26.07 -0.14 -11.50
N LEU A 61 -24.93 -0.11 -12.19
CA LEU A 61 -24.45 -1.24 -12.98
C LEU A 61 -23.59 -2.17 -12.13
N TYR A 62 -24.12 -3.36 -11.86
CA TYR A 62 -23.42 -4.46 -11.20
C TYR A 62 -22.78 -5.37 -12.24
N CYS A 63 -21.59 -5.87 -11.94
CA CYS A 63 -20.96 -6.93 -12.72
C CYS A 63 -20.85 -8.18 -11.86
N THR A 64 -21.28 -9.31 -12.43
CA THR A 64 -21.06 -10.64 -11.85
C THR A 64 -19.99 -11.35 -12.65
N VAL A 65 -18.96 -11.84 -11.97
CA VAL A 65 -17.94 -12.73 -12.54
C VAL A 65 -18.15 -14.12 -11.96
N GLU A 66 -18.33 -15.09 -12.84
CA GLU A 66 -18.53 -16.50 -12.50
C GLU A 66 -17.33 -17.31 -12.96
N ILE A 67 -16.85 -18.21 -12.10
CA ILE A 67 -15.74 -19.13 -12.37
C ILE A 67 -16.25 -20.55 -12.21
N LEU A 68 -15.90 -21.42 -13.16
CA LEU A 68 -16.24 -22.84 -13.11
C LEU A 68 -15.32 -23.53 -12.10
N ASP A 69 -15.90 -24.04 -11.01
CA ASP A 69 -15.21 -24.96 -10.13
C ASP A 69 -15.09 -26.31 -10.85
N ARG A 70 -13.86 -26.74 -11.14
CA ARG A 70 -13.60 -27.97 -11.88
C ARG A 70 -13.84 -29.23 -11.06
N GLU A 71 -13.86 -29.13 -9.74
CA GLU A 71 -14.11 -30.27 -8.87
C GLU A 71 -15.61 -30.60 -8.83
N SER A 72 -16.45 -29.60 -8.61
CA SER A 72 -17.92 -29.77 -8.57
C SER A 72 -18.59 -29.68 -9.94
N GLY A 73 -17.98 -29.00 -10.92
CA GLY A 73 -18.62 -28.64 -12.19
C GLY A 73 -19.61 -27.47 -12.09
N GLU A 74 -19.65 -26.76 -10.96
CA GLU A 74 -20.57 -25.67 -10.71
C GLU A 74 -19.97 -24.29 -11.03
N TRP A 75 -20.82 -23.35 -11.43
CA TRP A 75 -20.44 -21.95 -11.59
C TRP A 75 -20.59 -21.22 -10.26
N VAL A 76 -19.48 -20.76 -9.70
CA VAL A 76 -19.49 -19.94 -8.48
C VAL A 76 -19.44 -18.47 -8.88
N SER A 77 -20.29 -17.63 -8.29
CA SER A 77 -20.44 -16.21 -8.66
C SER A 77 -19.90 -15.26 -7.59
N LYS A 78 -19.30 -14.14 -8.03
CA LYS A 78 -19.02 -12.96 -7.21
C LYS A 78 -19.48 -11.72 -7.95
N GLN A 79 -20.13 -10.80 -7.24
CA GLN A 79 -20.71 -9.59 -7.82
C GLN A 79 -20.22 -8.35 -7.08
N ASP A 80 -20.03 -7.25 -7.81
CA ASP A 80 -19.79 -5.93 -7.21
C ASP A 80 -20.36 -4.82 -8.11
N VAL A 81 -20.45 -3.61 -7.54
CA VAL A 81 -21.00 -2.42 -8.19
C VAL A 81 -19.89 -1.44 -8.55
N GLY A 82 -20.03 -0.80 -9.72
CA GLY A 82 -19.11 0.21 -10.18
C GLY A 82 -19.57 1.62 -9.84
N THR A 83 -18.62 2.54 -9.68
CA THR A 83 -18.91 3.97 -9.56
C THR A 83 -18.82 4.66 -10.92
N THR A 84 -19.71 5.60 -11.20
CA THR A 84 -19.67 6.35 -12.46
C THR A 84 -18.50 7.33 -12.48
N GLY A 85 -17.74 7.32 -13.57
CA GLY A 85 -16.71 8.34 -13.85
C GLY A 85 -17.31 9.67 -14.34
N TYR A 86 -16.46 10.67 -14.54
CA TYR A 86 -16.87 11.97 -15.08
C TYR A 86 -17.09 11.95 -16.61
N THR A 87 -16.37 11.08 -17.33
CA THR A 87 -16.39 10.92 -18.79
C THR A 87 -16.81 9.50 -19.15
N GLU A 88 -17.65 9.33 -20.18
CA GLU A 88 -18.18 8.01 -20.59
C GLU A 88 -18.73 7.19 -19.40
N LYS A 89 -19.72 7.76 -18.70
CA LYS A 89 -20.24 7.26 -17.41
C LYS A 89 -20.55 5.76 -17.42
N GLU A 90 -21.19 5.27 -18.47
CA GLU A 90 -21.60 3.86 -18.58
C GLU A 90 -20.39 2.92 -18.77
N LYS A 91 -19.46 3.26 -19.67
CA LYS A 91 -18.25 2.45 -19.91
C LYS A 91 -17.32 2.44 -18.70
N SER A 92 -17.18 3.59 -18.03
CA SER A 92 -16.39 3.71 -16.81
C SER A 92 -17.00 2.88 -15.67
N GLN A 93 -18.33 2.92 -15.50
CA GLN A 93 -19.02 2.13 -14.49
C GLN A 93 -18.93 0.62 -14.75
N ALA A 94 -19.08 0.19 -16.01
CA ALA A 94 -18.96 -1.23 -16.39
C ALA A 94 -17.55 -1.79 -16.13
N SER A 95 -16.52 -1.01 -16.46
CA SER A 95 -15.14 -1.44 -16.22
C SER A 95 -14.81 -1.44 -14.73
N ASP A 96 -15.30 -0.47 -13.97
CA ASP A 96 -15.10 -0.40 -12.53
C ASP A 96 -15.79 -1.57 -11.80
N SER A 97 -17.07 -1.83 -12.11
CA SER A 97 -17.82 -2.95 -11.51
C SER A 97 -17.15 -4.29 -11.81
N PHE A 98 -16.68 -4.51 -13.04
CA PHE A 98 -15.93 -5.71 -13.41
C PHE A 98 -14.63 -5.87 -12.62
N LYS A 99 -13.82 -4.80 -12.51
CA LYS A 99 -12.57 -4.84 -11.72
C LYS A 99 -12.84 -5.16 -10.24
N ARG A 100 -13.93 -4.64 -9.69
CA ARG A 100 -14.33 -4.88 -8.29
C ARG A 100 -14.88 -6.29 -8.08
N ALA A 101 -15.64 -6.83 -9.03
CA ALA A 101 -16.04 -8.24 -9.01
C ALA A 101 -14.82 -9.19 -9.06
N CYS A 102 -13.80 -8.86 -9.86
CA CYS A 102 -12.54 -9.60 -9.92
C CYS A 102 -11.71 -9.50 -8.63
N PHE A 103 -11.78 -8.37 -7.91
CA PHE A 103 -11.15 -8.23 -6.60
C PHE A 103 -11.72 -9.24 -5.57
N ASN A 104 -13.03 -9.51 -5.62
CA ASN A 104 -13.66 -10.53 -4.77
C ASN A 104 -13.11 -11.94 -5.05
N TRP A 105 -12.58 -12.19 -6.25
CA TRP A 105 -11.88 -13.43 -6.60
C TRP A 105 -10.41 -13.48 -6.14
N GLY A 106 -9.79 -12.33 -5.86
CA GLY A 106 -8.38 -12.26 -5.46
C GLY A 106 -7.51 -11.36 -6.32
N ILE A 107 -8.01 -10.91 -7.47
CA ILE A 107 -7.19 -10.18 -8.45
C ILE A 107 -6.93 -8.74 -7.98
N GLY A 108 -5.66 -8.39 -7.79
CA GLY A 108 -5.22 -7.04 -7.42
C GLY A 108 -5.49 -6.66 -5.96
N ARG A 109 -5.68 -7.63 -5.06
CA ARG A 109 -5.83 -7.37 -3.61
C ARG A 109 -4.59 -6.75 -3.00
N GLU A 110 -3.42 -7.10 -3.53
CA GLU A 110 -2.12 -6.56 -3.13
C GLU A 110 -2.05 -5.03 -3.26
N LEU A 111 -2.81 -4.41 -4.17
CA LEU A 111 -2.82 -2.96 -4.35
C LEU A 111 -3.36 -2.22 -3.11
N TYR A 112 -4.13 -2.89 -2.25
CA TYR A 112 -4.63 -2.29 -0.99
C TYR A 112 -3.57 -2.23 0.11
N SER A 113 -2.43 -2.89 -0.08
CA SER A 113 -1.26 -2.76 0.80
C SER A 113 -0.30 -1.65 0.34
N ALA A 114 -0.63 -0.93 -0.74
CA ALA A 114 0.21 0.14 -1.25
C ALA A 114 0.35 1.27 -0.20
N PRO A 115 1.58 1.79 0.01
CA PRO A 115 1.80 2.89 0.92
C PRO A 115 1.19 4.19 0.39
N PHE A 116 1.18 5.24 1.21
CA PHE A 116 0.98 6.59 0.69
C PHE A 116 2.18 7.01 -0.17
N ILE A 117 1.95 7.17 -1.48
CA ILE A 117 2.98 7.54 -2.45
C ILE A 117 2.93 9.05 -2.66
N TRP A 118 3.93 9.76 -2.13
CA TRP A 118 4.09 11.21 -2.28
C TRP A 118 5.31 11.53 -3.12
N ILE A 119 5.12 12.31 -4.19
CA ILE A 119 6.18 12.83 -5.07
C ILE A 119 6.36 14.33 -4.78
N PRO A 120 7.48 14.76 -4.17
CA PRO A 120 7.74 16.17 -3.92
C PRO A 120 7.84 16.98 -5.22
N ALA A 121 7.45 18.26 -5.18
CA ALA A 121 7.53 19.16 -6.34
C ALA A 121 8.95 19.26 -6.96
N ALA A 122 10.00 19.02 -6.17
CA ALA A 122 11.37 18.98 -6.68
C ALA A 122 11.67 17.78 -7.61
N LYS A 123 10.79 16.76 -7.65
CA LYS A 123 10.93 15.52 -8.43
C LYS A 123 9.88 15.37 -9.54
N THR A 124 9.06 16.38 -9.78
CA THR A 124 8.01 16.31 -10.80
C THR A 124 7.63 17.70 -11.31
N SER A 125 7.14 17.78 -12.53
CA SER A 125 6.63 19.04 -13.08
C SER A 125 5.23 19.34 -12.53
N ILE A 126 5.09 20.45 -11.82
CA ILE A 126 3.80 20.97 -11.33
C ILE A 126 3.63 22.40 -11.83
N GLN A 127 2.50 22.67 -12.44
CA GLN A 127 2.16 23.98 -13.01
C GLN A 127 0.95 24.55 -12.26
N LYS A 128 1.01 25.85 -11.94
CA LYS A 128 -0.14 26.59 -11.45
C LYS A 128 -0.96 27.09 -12.63
N LYS A 129 -2.24 26.70 -12.71
CA LYS A 129 -3.21 27.13 -13.72
C LYS A 129 -4.40 27.80 -13.02
N GLY A 130 -4.33 29.13 -12.91
CA GLY A 130 -5.25 29.90 -12.06
C GLY A 130 -5.06 29.54 -10.59
N ASP A 131 -6.15 29.17 -9.91
CA ASP A 131 -6.12 28.75 -8.50
C ASP A 131 -5.86 27.26 -8.30
N LYS A 132 -5.62 26.50 -9.37
CA LYS A 132 -5.38 25.05 -9.31
C LYS A 132 -3.96 24.71 -9.70
N TYR A 133 -3.47 23.61 -9.13
CA TYR A 133 -2.22 22.97 -9.56
C TYR A 133 -2.55 21.81 -10.49
N ILE A 134 -1.73 21.60 -11.51
CA ILE A 134 -1.84 20.48 -12.45
C ILE A 134 -0.45 19.89 -12.69
N SER A 135 -0.41 18.60 -12.98
CA SER A 135 0.78 17.93 -13.51
C SER A 135 0.33 17.04 -14.67
N ASN A 136 1.05 17.13 -15.78
CA ASN A 136 0.85 16.27 -16.95
C ASN A 136 1.88 15.12 -16.98
N GLU A 137 2.66 14.96 -15.91
CA GLU A 137 3.65 13.91 -15.79
C GLU A 137 2.99 12.53 -15.80
N ARG A 138 3.70 11.54 -16.35
CA ARG A 138 3.30 10.14 -16.29
C ARG A 138 4.24 9.39 -15.39
N PHE A 139 3.66 8.48 -14.62
CA PHE A 139 4.41 7.64 -13.69
C PHE A 139 4.22 6.18 -14.05
N SER A 140 5.23 5.36 -13.78
CA SER A 140 5.18 3.92 -14.03
C SER A 140 5.86 3.18 -12.89
N VAL A 141 5.32 2.02 -12.52
CA VAL A 141 5.98 1.12 -11.57
C VAL A 141 7.12 0.43 -12.31
N SER A 142 8.37 0.68 -11.93
CA SER A 142 9.55 0.03 -12.54
C SER A 142 9.88 -1.29 -11.84
N ALA A 143 9.66 -1.37 -10.53
CA ALA A 143 9.86 -2.57 -9.74
C ALA A 143 8.85 -2.65 -8.58
N ILE A 144 8.43 -3.88 -8.27
CA ILE A 144 7.55 -4.17 -7.14
C ILE A 144 7.86 -5.56 -6.60
N SER A 145 7.78 -5.74 -5.29
CA SER A 145 7.89 -7.06 -4.65
C SER A 145 6.90 -7.20 -3.51
N PHE A 146 6.56 -8.46 -3.22
CA PHE A 146 5.55 -8.82 -2.24
C PHE A 146 6.11 -9.82 -1.23
N ASN A 147 5.57 -9.83 -0.01
CA ASN A 147 5.86 -10.86 1.00
C ASN A 147 4.94 -12.09 0.85
N ASP A 148 5.10 -13.07 1.74
CA ASP A 148 4.29 -14.29 1.78
C ASP A 148 2.81 -14.05 2.09
N THR A 149 2.46 -12.89 2.66
CA THR A 149 1.08 -12.44 2.89
C THR A 149 0.53 -11.60 1.74
N ARG A 150 1.26 -11.53 0.61
CA ARG A 150 0.87 -10.81 -0.63
C ARG A 150 0.77 -9.29 -0.46
N GLU A 151 1.48 -8.73 0.51
CA GLU A 151 1.58 -7.30 0.75
C GLU A 151 2.83 -6.72 0.07
N ILE A 152 2.73 -5.46 -0.39
CA ILE A 152 3.81 -4.72 -1.05
C ILE A 152 4.90 -4.39 -0.02
N VAL A 153 6.11 -4.88 -0.24
CA VAL A 153 7.28 -4.62 0.63
C VAL A 153 8.39 -3.81 -0.05
N SER A 154 8.39 -3.79 -1.39
CA SER A 154 9.24 -2.93 -2.21
C SER A 154 8.43 -2.34 -3.35
N LEU A 155 8.66 -1.05 -3.64
CA LEU A 155 8.01 -0.35 -4.74
C LEU A 155 8.95 0.74 -5.29
N GLU A 156 9.19 0.72 -6.59
CA GLU A 156 9.92 1.76 -7.30
C GLU A 156 9.04 2.36 -8.39
N ILE A 157 8.98 3.70 -8.45
CA ILE A 157 8.21 4.42 -9.46
C ILE A 157 9.13 5.39 -10.19
N THR A 158 9.04 5.39 -11.51
CA THR A 158 9.73 6.32 -12.40
C THR A 158 8.77 7.33 -13.01
N ASP A 159 9.30 8.47 -13.42
CA ASP A 159 8.61 9.42 -14.31
C ASP A 159 8.68 8.98 -15.79
N SER A 160 8.19 9.81 -16.70
CA SER A 160 8.23 9.55 -18.15
C SER A 160 9.63 9.57 -18.77
N HIS A 161 10.64 10.07 -18.06
CA HIS A 161 12.05 10.08 -18.48
C HIS A 161 12.81 8.86 -17.94
N GLY A 162 12.17 7.98 -17.17
CA GLY A 162 12.80 6.84 -16.51
C GLY A 162 13.55 7.22 -15.24
N GLN A 163 13.41 8.45 -14.75
CA GLN A 163 14.03 8.87 -13.50
C GLN A 163 13.21 8.33 -12.33
N VAL A 164 13.88 7.67 -11.38
CA VAL A 164 13.24 7.19 -10.15
C VAL A 164 12.81 8.37 -9.29
N VAL A 165 11.50 8.46 -9.04
CA VAL A 165 10.88 9.55 -8.26
C VAL A 165 10.42 9.09 -6.87
N TYR A 166 10.15 7.79 -6.69
CA TYR A 166 9.74 7.19 -5.42
C TYR A 166 10.35 5.81 -5.23
N ILE A 167 10.78 5.53 -3.99
CA ILE A 167 11.26 4.22 -3.55
C ILE A 167 10.65 3.93 -2.18
N LEU A 168 9.98 2.79 -2.07
CA LEU A 168 9.70 2.10 -0.81
C LEU A 168 10.71 0.97 -0.67
N GLN A 169 11.52 1.00 0.38
CA GLN A 169 12.27 -0.16 0.85
C GLN A 169 11.87 -0.39 2.30
N GLN A 170 11.04 -1.40 2.55
CA GLN A 170 10.93 -1.91 3.91
C GLN A 170 12.21 -2.66 4.21
N SER A 171 12.92 -2.21 5.25
CA SER A 171 14.09 -2.90 5.78
C SER A 171 13.70 -4.31 6.17
N GLY A 172 13.79 -5.26 5.24
CA GLY A 172 13.82 -6.67 5.59
C GLY A 172 15.00 -6.83 6.53
N SER A 173 14.76 -7.43 7.69
CA SER A 173 15.80 -7.89 8.60
C SER A 173 16.84 -8.64 7.77
N ALA A 174 17.93 -7.97 7.44
CA ALA A 174 19.07 -8.60 6.82
C ALA A 174 19.57 -9.60 7.86
N ASN A 175 19.26 -10.88 7.65
CA ASN A 175 20.12 -11.94 8.11
C ASN A 175 21.50 -11.58 7.56
N GLN A 176 22.32 -10.96 8.41
CA GLN A 176 23.76 -11.02 8.26
C GLN A 176 24.11 -12.48 8.45
N ASP A 177 24.14 -13.22 7.34
CA ASP A 177 24.97 -14.40 7.24
C ASP A 177 26.04 -14.17 6.16
N GLY A 178 27.25 -14.51 6.54
CA GLY A 178 28.48 -13.90 6.06
C GLY A 178 28.95 -14.37 4.69
N GLY A 179 29.66 -13.47 4.02
CA GLY A 179 30.51 -13.78 2.87
C GLY A 179 31.85 -13.04 2.98
N ARG A 180 32.61 -13.33 4.04
CA ARG A 180 33.97 -12.83 4.23
C ARG A 180 34.84 -13.46 3.14
N GLN A 181 35.11 -12.72 2.07
CA GLN A 181 36.07 -13.11 1.02
C GLN A 181 37.45 -13.32 1.66
N LYS A 182 37.87 -14.58 1.77
CA LYS A 182 39.28 -14.95 1.93
C LYS A 182 39.88 -15.11 0.54
N THR A 183 40.82 -14.24 0.23
CA THR A 183 41.73 -14.35 -0.91
C THR A 183 42.63 -15.57 -0.72
N GLU A 184 42.47 -16.61 -1.53
CA GLU A 184 43.43 -17.72 -1.62
C GLU A 184 44.49 -17.39 -2.68
N GLN A 185 45.70 -17.12 -2.20
CA GLN A 185 46.92 -17.24 -2.98
C GLN A 185 47.28 -18.73 -3.10
N ARG A 186 47.38 -19.22 -4.34
CA ARG A 186 47.99 -20.51 -4.64
C ARG A 186 49.48 -20.44 -4.34
N ASN A 187 49.97 -21.37 -3.52
CA ASN A 187 51.34 -21.83 -3.65
C ASN A 187 51.40 -23.35 -3.40
N GLU A 188 52.07 -24.03 -4.32
CA GLU A 188 52.25 -25.48 -4.37
C GLU A 188 53.20 -25.96 -3.26
N GLY A 189 52.95 -27.15 -2.74
CA GLY A 189 53.81 -27.78 -1.73
C GLY A 189 53.33 -29.16 -1.31
N VAL A 190 53.98 -30.17 -1.88
CA VAL A 190 53.88 -31.62 -1.68
C VAL A 190 53.91 -32.06 -0.19
N GLY A 191 53.13 -33.08 0.18
CA GLY A 191 53.34 -33.78 1.47
C GLY A 191 52.27 -34.80 1.85
N GLN A 192 52.68 -36.06 1.96
CA GLN A 192 51.91 -37.28 2.23
C GLN A 192 51.20 -37.31 3.60
N GLY A 193 50.17 -38.16 3.75
CA GLY A 193 49.93 -38.85 5.04
C GLY A 193 48.48 -39.06 5.51
N LYS A 194 47.91 -40.20 5.10
CA LYS A 194 47.06 -41.15 5.85
C LYS A 194 46.21 -40.70 7.08
N HIS A 195 44.95 -41.15 6.99
CA HIS A 195 44.14 -41.89 7.98
C HIS A 195 43.26 -41.17 9.04
N LYS A 196 41.96 -41.58 8.99
CA LYS A 196 41.05 -41.99 10.09
C LYS A 196 40.67 -40.92 11.12
N ASP A 197 39.52 -40.91 11.77
CA ASP A 197 38.21 -41.56 11.71
C ASP A 197 37.42 -40.84 12.83
N LYS A 198 36.08 -40.75 12.69
CA LYS A 198 35.08 -40.81 13.79
C LYS A 198 35.06 -39.68 14.85
N LEU A 199 33.98 -38.89 14.93
CA LEU A 199 32.66 -39.17 15.55
C LEU A 199 32.67 -39.21 17.09
N SER A 200 32.01 -38.22 17.71
CA SER A 200 31.09 -38.31 18.86
C SER A 200 30.53 -36.90 19.13
N VAL A 201 29.26 -36.53 18.92
CA VAL A 201 27.96 -37.03 19.39
C VAL A 201 27.73 -36.82 20.89
N ARG A 202 26.64 -36.07 21.18
CA ARG A 202 25.79 -36.02 22.40
C ARG A 202 26.32 -35.22 23.62
N GLU A 203 25.52 -34.55 24.43
CA GLU A 203 24.06 -34.41 24.57
C GLU A 203 23.74 -33.30 25.60
N GLN A 204 22.54 -32.70 25.48
CA GLN A 204 21.61 -32.26 26.57
C GLN A 204 22.11 -31.18 27.57
N GLU A 205 21.31 -30.28 28.15
CA GLU A 205 19.91 -30.35 28.55
C GLU A 205 19.29 -28.98 28.92
N LYS A 206 17.95 -28.95 28.83
CA LYS A 206 16.89 -28.01 29.26
C LYS A 206 17.06 -27.20 30.58
N ALA A 207 16.45 -26.01 30.62
CA ALA A 207 15.43 -25.51 31.59
C ALA A 207 15.24 -23.98 31.38
N GLN A 208 14.10 -23.41 30.96
CA GLN A 208 12.75 -23.20 31.53
C GLN A 208 12.60 -22.10 32.63
N ALA A 209 11.85 -21.06 32.25
CA ALA A 209 10.90 -20.21 32.99
C ALA A 209 11.34 -19.13 34.02
N GLY A 210 10.75 -17.93 33.89
CA GLY A 210 10.65 -16.93 34.96
C GLY A 210 10.23 -15.51 34.51
N ARG A 211 8.93 -15.22 34.56
CA ARG A 211 8.29 -13.88 34.40
C ARG A 211 8.44 -13.06 35.69
N GLN A 212 8.58 -11.73 35.58
CA GLN A 212 8.04 -10.77 36.57
C GLN A 212 7.94 -9.34 35.99
N GLU A 213 6.74 -8.74 36.10
CA GLU A 213 6.43 -7.32 35.88
C GLU A 213 6.54 -6.53 37.21
N MET A 214 6.90 -5.24 37.16
CA MET A 214 6.55 -4.24 38.17
C MET A 214 6.38 -2.85 37.54
N GLY A 215 5.40 -2.10 38.07
CA GLY A 215 4.91 -0.79 37.62
C GLY A 215 5.68 0.46 38.15
N PRO A 216 5.07 1.66 38.09
CA PRO A 216 5.74 2.91 37.66
C PRO A 216 6.03 3.93 38.78
N ARG A 217 6.92 4.91 38.50
CA ARG A 217 7.08 6.18 39.27
C ARG A 217 7.47 7.38 38.41
N ASP A 218 6.95 8.55 38.82
CA ASP A 218 7.00 9.88 38.21
C ASP A 218 8.30 10.70 38.40
N GLY A 219 8.62 11.52 37.39
CA GLY A 219 8.88 12.98 37.46
C GLY A 219 10.22 13.56 37.97
N GLN A 220 10.98 14.26 37.09
CA GLN A 220 11.44 15.67 37.24
C GLN A 220 12.30 16.20 36.05
N LYS A 221 12.32 17.54 35.89
CA LYS A 221 12.81 18.39 34.77
C LYS A 221 14.28 18.89 34.90
N GLY A 222 14.91 19.24 33.75
CA GLY A 222 16.01 20.24 33.57
C GLY A 222 16.76 20.03 32.21
N SER A 223 16.59 20.83 31.14
CA SER A 223 17.33 22.05 30.66
C SER A 223 18.87 21.89 30.56
N TYR A 224 19.54 21.76 29.40
CA TYR A 224 19.93 22.78 28.36
C TYR A 224 20.72 22.09 27.17
N PRO A 225 21.15 22.77 26.07
CA PRO A 225 20.96 22.35 24.65
C PRO A 225 22.28 21.94 23.91
N PRO A 226 22.35 22.04 22.57
CA PRO A 226 21.84 21.09 21.57
C PRO A 226 23.01 20.35 20.90
N ASP A 227 22.85 19.07 20.56
CA ASP A 227 23.62 18.58 19.42
C ASP A 227 22.98 17.41 18.69
N SER A 228 23.28 17.43 17.40
CA SER A 228 22.76 16.58 16.35
C SER A 228 23.19 15.14 16.56
N GLN A 229 22.23 14.22 16.57
CA GLN A 229 22.23 12.92 15.90
C GLN A 229 21.35 11.90 16.65
N ASN A 230 20.65 11.13 15.82
CA ASN A 230 20.20 9.75 16.04
C ASN A 230 18.78 9.49 16.56
N GLY A 231 18.22 8.42 16.00
CA GLY A 231 16.81 8.06 16.06
C GLY A 231 16.27 7.76 17.46
N GLY A 232 14.99 8.11 17.63
CA GLY A 232 14.20 7.77 18.79
C GLY A 232 12.72 7.71 18.44
N ASN A 233 12.18 6.50 18.36
CA ASN A 233 10.85 6.13 18.85
C ASN A 233 9.67 7.07 18.44
N ARG A 234 9.09 6.92 17.23
CA ARG A 234 7.77 7.51 16.93
C ARG A 234 6.68 6.76 17.71
N LYS A 235 6.60 7.04 19.00
CA LYS A 235 5.53 6.55 19.90
C LYS A 235 4.28 7.44 19.84
N TYR A 236 4.27 8.45 18.98
CA TYR A 236 3.17 9.40 18.83
C TYR A 236 3.04 9.77 17.35
N GLY A 237 1.90 9.41 16.78
CA GLY A 237 1.53 9.56 15.37
C GLY A 237 0.43 8.55 15.03
N ILE A 238 -0.57 8.95 14.26
CA ILE A 238 -1.62 8.03 13.79
C ILE A 238 -1.07 7.06 12.75
N SER A 239 -1.67 5.86 12.68
CA SER A 239 -1.34 4.86 11.65
C SER A 239 -1.85 5.29 10.26
N GLY A 240 -1.25 4.75 9.19
CA GLY A 240 -1.67 5.03 7.81
C GLY A 240 -3.18 4.84 7.56
N PRO A 241 -3.81 3.75 8.02
CA PRO A 241 -5.27 3.59 7.91
C PRO A 241 -6.08 4.67 8.64
N GLN A 242 -5.61 5.15 9.79
CA GLN A 242 -6.25 6.24 10.52
C GLN A 242 -6.14 7.56 9.76
N GLU A 243 -4.99 7.83 9.16
CA GLU A 243 -4.80 9.01 8.32
C GLU A 243 -5.77 9.02 7.12
N ILE A 244 -5.96 7.88 6.45
CA ILE A 244 -6.93 7.75 5.35
C ILE A 244 -8.35 8.11 5.79
N VAL A 245 -8.80 7.57 6.94
CA VAL A 245 -10.14 7.84 7.46
C VAL A 245 -10.30 9.32 7.83
N LEU A 246 -9.26 9.93 8.42
CA LEU A 246 -9.26 11.36 8.73
C LEU A 246 -9.41 12.21 7.47
N MET A 247 -8.59 11.96 6.44
CA MET A 247 -8.64 12.71 5.18
C MET A 247 -9.99 12.57 4.47
N ALA A 248 -10.59 11.37 4.51
CA ALA A 248 -11.92 11.14 3.94
C ALA A 248 -13.01 11.97 4.66
N GLU A 249 -12.97 12.04 5.99
CA GLU A 249 -13.93 12.82 6.78
C GLU A 249 -13.73 14.34 6.62
N LEU A 250 -12.48 14.80 6.52
CA LEU A 250 -12.16 16.20 6.18
C LEU A 250 -12.77 16.57 4.82
N ASN A 251 -12.59 15.73 3.80
CA ASN A 251 -13.17 15.97 2.48
C ASN A 251 -14.70 15.95 2.48
N ARG A 252 -15.34 15.02 3.23
CA ARG A 252 -16.81 14.93 3.32
C ARG A 252 -17.43 16.19 3.95
N THR A 253 -16.78 16.71 4.98
CA THR A 253 -17.27 17.86 5.77
C THR A 253 -16.86 19.19 5.16
N GLY A 254 -15.77 19.22 4.39
CA GLY A 254 -15.13 20.44 3.88
C GLY A 254 -14.31 21.17 4.95
N VAL A 255 -14.11 20.58 6.12
CA VAL A 255 -13.22 21.06 7.18
C VAL A 255 -11.78 20.82 6.74
N THR A 256 -10.90 21.80 6.89
CA THR A 256 -9.49 21.64 6.51
C THR A 256 -8.69 20.91 7.59
N LEU A 257 -7.54 20.36 7.19
CA LEU A 257 -6.64 19.73 8.15
C LEU A 257 -6.15 20.76 9.17
N GLU A 258 -5.84 21.99 8.72
CA GLU A 258 -5.38 23.10 9.56
C GLU A 258 -6.40 23.44 10.65
N GLU A 259 -7.69 23.50 10.32
CA GLU A 259 -8.77 23.76 11.29
C GLU A 259 -8.84 22.67 12.38
N VAL A 260 -8.59 21.41 12.02
CA VAL A 260 -8.52 20.30 12.99
C VAL A 260 -7.25 20.39 13.84
N LEU A 261 -6.10 20.67 13.23
CA LEU A 261 -4.83 20.81 13.93
C LEU A 261 -4.87 21.97 14.95
N GLU A 262 -5.42 23.12 14.56
CA GLU A 262 -5.61 24.28 15.42
C GLU A 262 -6.56 23.97 16.59
N ARG A 263 -7.69 23.29 16.32
CA ARG A 263 -8.66 22.89 17.35
C ARG A 263 -8.06 22.03 18.47
N TYR A 264 -7.06 21.21 18.14
CA TYR A 264 -6.39 20.34 19.11
C TYR A 264 -4.99 20.84 19.53
N GLY A 265 -4.59 22.04 19.11
CA GLY A 265 -3.33 22.68 19.51
C GLY A 265 -2.09 21.91 19.08
N ILE A 266 -2.15 21.23 17.93
CA ILE A 266 -1.02 20.48 17.37
C ILE A 266 -0.55 21.14 16.08
N GLU A 267 0.77 21.25 15.90
CA GLU A 267 1.36 21.92 14.73
C GLU A 267 1.32 21.06 13.46
N ASP A 268 1.26 19.74 13.62
CA ASP A 268 1.36 18.79 12.52
C ASP A 268 0.67 17.45 12.86
N ILE A 269 0.24 16.74 11.82
CA ILE A 269 -0.43 15.45 11.92
C ILE A 269 0.44 14.37 12.60
N SER A 270 1.77 14.46 12.51
CA SER A 270 2.68 13.57 13.23
C SER A 270 2.56 13.67 14.75
N ARG A 271 2.07 14.81 15.28
CA ARG A 271 1.77 14.97 16.72
C ARG A 271 0.37 14.50 17.10
N MET A 272 -0.42 14.02 16.14
CA MET A 272 -1.76 13.52 16.40
C MET A 272 -1.67 12.18 17.15
N THR A 273 -2.04 12.20 18.42
CA THR A 273 -2.15 11.00 19.24
C THR A 273 -3.44 10.23 18.91
N PRO A 274 -3.53 8.93 19.22
CA PRO A 274 -4.78 8.17 19.04
C PRO A 274 -6.00 8.80 19.74
N GLY A 275 -5.78 9.44 20.90
CA GLY A 275 -6.83 10.14 21.63
C GLY A 275 -7.33 11.41 20.90
N ILE A 276 -6.41 12.18 20.31
CA ILE A 276 -6.76 13.36 19.50
C ILE A 276 -7.51 12.92 18.23
N TYR A 277 -6.99 11.89 17.55
CA TYR A 277 -7.61 11.31 16.37
C TYR A 277 -9.06 10.87 16.62
N ASN A 278 -9.31 10.09 17.67
CA ASN A 278 -10.66 9.60 17.98
C ASN A 278 -11.64 10.76 18.25
N LYS A 279 -11.18 11.82 18.94
CA LYS A 279 -11.99 13.03 19.16
C LYS A 279 -12.27 13.78 17.86
N ALA A 280 -11.26 13.92 16.99
CA ALA A 280 -11.39 14.59 15.70
C ALA A 280 -12.39 13.86 14.79
N ILE A 281 -12.27 12.54 14.65
CA ILE A 281 -13.19 11.72 13.86
C ILE A 281 -14.62 11.78 14.41
N ALA A 282 -14.81 11.70 15.73
CA ALA A 282 -16.14 11.81 16.32
C ALA A 282 -16.81 13.15 16.02
N ALA A 283 -16.06 14.25 16.08
CA ALA A 283 -16.55 15.58 15.74
C ALA A 283 -16.85 15.73 14.23
N LEU A 284 -15.97 15.23 13.37
CA LEU A 284 -16.17 15.27 11.92
C LEU A 284 -17.40 14.46 11.50
N LYS A 285 -17.62 13.27 12.08
CA LYS A 285 -18.82 12.46 11.82
C LYS A 285 -20.14 13.14 12.19
N GLN A 286 -20.13 14.02 13.20
CA GLN A 286 -21.29 14.83 13.58
C GLN A 286 -21.45 16.08 12.71
N THR A 287 -20.43 16.45 11.95
CA THR A 287 -20.45 17.61 11.07
C THR A 287 -21.21 17.29 9.78
N LYS A 288 -22.16 18.16 9.43
CA LYS A 288 -22.94 18.03 8.20
C LYS A 288 -22.02 18.07 6.98
N PRO A 289 -22.25 17.23 5.95
CA PRO A 289 -21.50 17.32 4.70
C PRO A 289 -21.62 18.73 4.10
N LYS A 290 -20.56 19.19 3.43
CA LYS A 290 -20.62 20.47 2.70
C LYS A 290 -21.74 20.40 1.66
N GLY A 291 -22.78 21.21 1.86
CA GLY A 291 -23.91 21.30 0.94
C GLY A 291 -23.41 21.75 -0.44
N ARG A 292 -23.78 20.99 -1.48
CA ARG A 292 -23.46 21.31 -2.87
C ARG A 292 -24.24 22.58 -3.24
N THR A 293 -23.60 23.75 -3.19
CA THR A 293 -24.20 24.98 -3.72
C THR A 293 -24.39 24.81 -5.22
N SER A 294 -25.64 24.73 -5.64
CA SER A 294 -26.07 24.90 -7.02
C SER A 294 -25.82 26.35 -7.45
N GLY A 295 -24.80 26.55 -8.27
CA GLY A 295 -24.45 27.82 -8.92
C GLY A 295 -23.04 27.66 -9.47
N THR A 296 -22.76 27.70 -10.77
CA THR A 296 -23.41 28.45 -11.84
C THR A 296 -23.26 27.63 -13.11
N ALA A 297 -24.37 27.28 -13.76
CA ALA A 297 -24.37 26.90 -15.16
C ALA A 297 -24.42 28.22 -15.96
N ALA A 298 -23.32 28.53 -16.63
CA ALA A 298 -23.23 29.40 -17.79
C ALA A 298 -21.98 28.98 -18.57
#